data_AF-A0A2N4TUU0-F1
#
_entry.id   AF-A0A2N4TUU0-F1
#
_cell.length_a   1.000
_cell.length_b   1.000
_cell.length_c   1.000
_cell.angle_alpha   90.00
_cell.angle_beta   90.00
_cell.angle_gamma   90.00
#
_symmetry.space_group_name_H-M   'P 1'
#
loop_
_entity.id
_entity.type
_entity.pdbx_description
1 polymer ?
#
loop_
_entity_poly.entity_id
_entity_poly.type
_entity_poly.pdbx_seq_one_letter_code
_entity_poly.pdbx_strand_id
1 'polypeptide(L)'
;MQSVDEMARQRNVSIARLQGLEVATIAVDCAKPVDVGFYAKEKMRFLNPLSWLPKAQIRPGLFAYGKQAPNVAHAVAADSALCAALDLLLTRYAGAVEWCDASLHARVNTWAGTIDGDSTGGERFLSNLEIVARRLGDIAQGRSQATANLSTPAIGPTWFRNRAMVGGLLTGFLGAFLLLFAIVGLSALRRMSH
;
A
#
# COMPACT_ATOMS: atom_id res chain seq x y z
N MET A 1 -23.77 -18.15 8.99
CA MET A 1 -22.47 -17.47 9.14
C MET A 1 -22.51 -16.25 8.26
N GLN A 2 -22.22 -15.06 8.78
CA GLN A 2 -22.27 -13.82 8.00
C GLN A 2 -21.13 -13.84 6.96
N SER A 3 -21.37 -13.32 5.76
CA SER A 3 -20.32 -13.26 4.73
C SER A 3 -19.27 -12.21 5.08
N VAL A 4 -18.04 -12.41 4.60
CA VAL A 4 -16.94 -11.44 4.82
C VAL A 4 -17.26 -10.06 4.27
N ASP A 5 -18.00 -9.97 3.17
CA ASP A 5 -18.42 -8.70 2.56
C ASP A 5 -19.44 -7.96 3.42
N GLU A 6 -20.38 -8.68 4.06
CA GLU A 6 -21.32 -8.07 5.00
C GLU A 6 -20.62 -7.57 6.26
N MET A 7 -19.67 -8.34 6.80
CA MET A 7 -18.87 -7.91 7.96
C MET A 7 -18.02 -6.69 7.62
N ALA A 8 -17.39 -6.67 6.45
CA ALA A 8 -16.60 -5.54 5.98
C ALA A 8 -17.45 -4.26 5.88
N ARG A 9 -18.67 -4.35 5.32
CA ARG A 9 -19.59 -3.20 5.22
C ARG A 9 -19.98 -2.65 6.59
N GLN A 10 -20.30 -3.51 7.56
CA GLN A 10 -20.65 -3.07 8.92
C GLN A 10 -19.50 -2.32 9.61
N ARG A 11 -18.26 -2.64 9.22
CA ARG A 11 -17.02 -2.04 9.71
C ARG A 11 -16.52 -0.87 8.86
N ASN A 12 -17.29 -0.41 7.88
CA ASN A 12 -16.90 0.61 6.91
C ASN A 12 -15.59 0.26 6.15
N VAL A 13 -15.37 -1.04 5.91
CA VAL A 13 -14.26 -1.56 5.11
C VAL A 13 -14.79 -1.86 3.70
N SER A 14 -14.11 -1.31 2.69
CA SER A 14 -14.35 -1.66 1.28
C SER A 14 -13.35 -2.71 0.81
N ILE A 15 -13.81 -3.78 0.17
CA ILE A 15 -12.95 -4.82 -0.40
C ILE A 15 -13.04 -4.76 -1.92
N ALA A 16 -11.93 -4.43 -2.57
CA ALA A 16 -11.79 -4.53 -4.02
C ALA A 16 -11.07 -5.83 -4.37
N ARG A 17 -11.59 -6.58 -5.34
CA ARG A 17 -11.01 -7.85 -5.80
C ARG A 17 -10.59 -7.72 -7.26
N LEU A 18 -9.30 -7.90 -7.53
CA LEU A 18 -8.75 -8.12 -8.86
C LEU A 18 -8.10 -9.50 -8.89
N GLN A 19 -8.00 -10.13 -10.06
CA GLN A 19 -7.40 -11.46 -10.19
C GLN A 19 -6.04 -11.55 -9.47
N GLY A 20 -5.96 -12.38 -8.41
CA GLY A 20 -4.74 -12.58 -7.62
C GLY A 20 -4.52 -11.60 -6.46
N LEU A 21 -5.36 -10.57 -6.31
CA LEU A 21 -5.18 -9.50 -5.33
C LEU A 21 -6.52 -9.03 -4.74
N GLU A 22 -6.62 -9.07 -3.41
CA GLU A 22 -7.66 -8.37 -2.68
C GLU A 22 -7.06 -7.14 -1.98
N VAL A 23 -7.77 -6.02 -2.06
CA VAL A 23 -7.39 -4.78 -1.37
C VAL A 23 -8.54 -4.37 -0.46
N ALA A 24 -8.32 -4.56 0.84
CA ALA A 24 -9.21 -4.04 1.87
C ALA A 24 -8.81 -2.59 2.20
N THR A 25 -9.78 -1.68 2.17
CA THR A 25 -9.58 -0.25 2.40
C THR A 25 -10.48 0.23 3.53
N ILE A 26 -9.91 0.95 4.48
CA ILE A 26 -10.63 1.61 5.59
C ILE A 26 -10.13 3.05 5.74
N ALA A 27 -11.01 3.95 6.18
CA ALA A 27 -10.65 5.33 6.45
C ALA A 27 -9.76 5.45 7.69
N VAL A 28 -8.85 6.42 7.65
CA VAL A 28 -8.00 6.84 8.78
C VAL A 28 -8.30 8.29 9.07
N ASP A 29 -8.50 8.63 10.35
CA ASP A 29 -8.63 10.01 10.82
C ASP A 29 -7.27 10.74 10.68
N CYS A 30 -6.99 11.24 9.47
CA CYS A 30 -5.75 11.93 9.14
C CYS A 30 -6.04 13.10 8.19
N ALA A 31 -5.65 14.31 8.60
CA ALA A 31 -5.75 15.52 7.76
C ALA A 31 -4.41 15.89 7.09
N LYS A 32 -3.35 15.10 7.30
CA LYS A 32 -2.00 15.39 6.82
C LYS A 32 -1.66 14.47 5.64
N PRO A 33 -0.84 14.93 4.68
CA PRO A 33 -0.32 14.06 3.64
C PRO A 33 0.53 12.93 4.23
N VAL A 34 0.22 11.68 3.90
CA VAL A 34 0.97 10.51 4.36
C VAL A 34 1.11 9.49 3.23
N ASP A 35 2.30 8.92 3.05
CA ASP A 35 2.50 7.79 2.14
C ASP A 35 3.57 6.86 2.72
N VAL A 36 3.14 5.90 3.52
CA VAL A 36 3.99 4.95 4.25
C VAL A 36 3.43 3.55 4.09
N GLY A 37 4.29 2.59 3.77
CA GLY A 37 3.92 1.18 3.79
C GLY A 37 4.59 0.42 4.92
N PHE A 38 4.01 -0.72 5.26
CA PHE A 38 4.45 -1.64 6.29
C PHE A 38 4.57 -3.04 5.73
N TYR A 39 5.58 -3.79 6.17
CA TYR A 39 5.82 -5.17 5.73
C TYR A 39 6.53 -6.01 6.77
N ALA A 40 6.27 -7.31 6.71
CA ALA A 40 7.05 -8.32 7.43
C ALA A 40 8.31 -8.69 6.64
N LYS A 41 9.43 -8.97 7.33
CA LYS A 41 10.74 -9.32 6.76
C LYS A 41 10.64 -10.40 5.69
N GLU A 42 9.82 -11.41 5.93
CA GLU A 42 9.60 -12.54 5.02
C GLU A 42 8.98 -12.13 3.68
N LYS A 43 8.26 -11.00 3.66
CA LYS A 43 7.62 -10.43 2.48
C LYS A 43 8.50 -9.40 1.75
N MET A 44 9.75 -9.19 2.19
CA MET A 44 10.65 -8.18 1.60
C MET A 44 10.86 -8.36 0.09
N ARG A 45 10.81 -9.60 -0.42
CA ARG A 45 10.94 -9.89 -1.86
C ARG A 45 9.83 -9.26 -2.71
N PHE A 46 8.64 -9.07 -2.15
CA PHE A 46 7.51 -8.42 -2.85
C PHE A 46 7.65 -6.88 -2.91
N LEU A 47 8.55 -6.30 -2.11
CA LEU A 47 8.87 -4.87 -2.11
C LEU A 47 10.08 -4.51 -2.96
N ASN A 48 10.64 -5.46 -3.72
CA ASN A 48 11.84 -5.23 -4.52
C ASN A 48 11.79 -3.96 -5.42
N PRO A 49 10.66 -3.60 -6.09
CA PRO A 49 10.60 -2.35 -6.87
C PRO A 49 10.62 -1.07 -6.02
N LEU A 50 10.39 -1.19 -4.71
CA LEU A 50 10.37 -0.09 -3.72
C LEU A 50 11.61 -0.09 -2.82
N SER A 51 12.65 -0.85 -3.19
CA SER A 51 13.84 -1.06 -2.37
C SER A 51 14.65 0.22 -2.08
N TRP A 52 14.53 1.23 -2.94
CA TRP A 52 15.19 2.53 -2.85
C TRP A 52 14.54 3.49 -1.83
N LEU A 53 13.30 3.21 -1.40
CA LEU A 53 12.64 4.02 -0.38
C LEU A 53 13.34 3.83 0.97
N PRO A 54 13.42 4.88 1.82
CA PRO A 54 13.91 4.74 3.18
C PRO A 54 13.11 3.67 3.91
N LYS A 55 13.81 2.86 4.72
CA LYS A 55 13.23 1.79 5.52
C LYS A 55 13.57 2.03 6.98
N ALA A 56 12.63 1.76 7.85
CA ALA A 56 12.83 1.84 9.29
C ALA A 56 12.26 0.61 9.96
N GLN A 57 13.04 0.03 10.87
CA GLN A 57 12.58 -1.11 11.66
C GLN A 57 11.68 -0.62 12.77
N ILE A 58 10.49 -1.21 12.89
CA ILE A 58 9.57 -0.99 14.00
C ILE A 58 9.95 -1.91 15.16
N ARG A 59 10.11 -3.19 14.83
CA ARG A 59 10.58 -4.26 15.73
C ARG A 59 11.27 -5.37 14.93
N PRO A 60 11.93 -6.35 15.57
CA PRO A 60 12.45 -7.52 14.87
C PRO A 60 11.38 -8.15 13.95
N GLY A 61 11.64 -8.18 12.64
CA GLY A 61 10.73 -8.76 11.65
C GLY A 61 9.69 -7.82 11.04
N LEU A 62 9.45 -6.63 11.59
CA LEU A 62 8.43 -5.68 11.11
C LEU A 62 9.06 -4.33 10.75
N PHE A 63 8.76 -3.85 9.54
CA PHE A 63 9.41 -2.69 8.94
C PHE A 63 8.39 -1.74 8.33
N ALA A 64 8.72 -0.45 8.34
CA ALA A 64 8.06 0.58 7.55
C ALA A 64 8.95 1.00 6.37
N TYR A 65 8.35 1.49 5.29
CA TYR A 65 9.04 2.05 4.13
C TYR A 65 8.33 3.29 3.58
N GLY A 66 9.12 4.20 3.01
CA GLY A 66 8.67 5.53 2.57
C GLY A 66 9.50 6.63 3.24
N LYS A 67 9.42 7.86 2.72
CA LYS A 67 10.22 8.98 3.22
C LYS A 67 9.88 9.35 4.67
N GLN A 68 8.62 9.17 5.07
CA GLN A 68 8.15 9.39 6.44
C GLN A 68 8.36 8.16 7.36
N ALA A 69 8.86 7.03 6.83
CA ALA A 69 8.94 5.76 7.56
C ALA A 69 9.74 5.82 8.87
N PRO A 70 10.91 6.51 8.98
CA PRO A 70 11.63 6.62 10.25
C PRO A 70 10.79 7.26 11.37
N ASN A 71 10.02 8.30 11.03
CA ASN A 71 9.19 9.02 12.00
C ASN A 71 7.96 8.19 12.41
N VAL A 72 7.33 7.52 11.44
CA VAL A 72 6.16 6.67 11.69
C VAL A 72 6.57 5.40 12.44
N ALA A 73 7.72 4.79 12.11
CA ALA A 73 8.16 3.54 12.73
C ALA A 73 8.38 3.70 14.24
N HIS A 74 8.94 4.83 14.68
CA HIS A 74 9.10 5.12 16.10
C HIS A 74 7.75 5.22 16.82
N ALA A 75 6.80 5.95 16.24
CA ALA A 75 5.47 6.10 16.82
C ALA A 75 4.70 4.77 16.87
N VAL A 76 4.83 3.94 15.82
CA VAL A 76 4.25 2.60 15.76
C VAL A 76 4.88 1.66 16.78
N ALA A 77 6.21 1.74 16.97
CA ALA A 77 6.92 0.89 17.93
C ALA A 77 6.51 1.18 19.39
N ALA A 78 6.11 2.41 19.70
CA ALA A 78 5.62 2.81 21.01
C ALA A 78 4.19 2.31 21.31
N ASP A 79 3.39 1.99 20.28
CA ASP A 79 2.03 1.46 20.45
C ASP A 79 2.01 -0.06 20.26
N SER A 80 2.03 -0.79 21.38
CA SER A 80 2.06 -2.26 21.38
C SER A 80 0.86 -2.91 20.70
N ALA A 81 -0.33 -2.31 20.80
CA ALA A 81 -1.55 -2.83 20.19
C ALA A 81 -1.53 -2.63 18.67
N LEU A 82 -1.12 -1.45 18.21
CA LEU A 82 -0.91 -1.17 16.79
C LEU A 82 0.15 -2.09 16.18
N CYS A 83 1.29 -2.26 16.88
CA CYS A 83 2.38 -3.11 16.45
C CYS A 83 1.95 -4.58 16.35
N ALA A 84 1.20 -5.10 17.33
CA ALA A 84 0.66 -6.46 17.29
C ALA A 84 -0.36 -6.66 16.16
N ALA A 85 -1.26 -5.69 15.94
CA ALA A 85 -2.26 -5.76 14.88
C ALA A 85 -1.61 -5.72 13.48
N LEU A 86 -0.64 -4.84 13.27
CA LEU A 86 0.14 -4.79 12.03
C LEU A 86 0.90 -6.09 11.76
N ASP A 87 1.57 -6.63 12.78
CA ASP A 87 2.32 -7.87 12.63
C ASP A 87 1.42 -9.05 12.27
N LEU A 88 0.28 -9.18 12.93
CA LEU A 88 -0.70 -10.21 12.62
C LEU A 88 -1.20 -10.07 11.17
N LEU A 89 -1.56 -8.87 10.74
CA LEU A 89 -1.99 -8.62 9.37
C LEU A 89 -0.91 -9.04 8.38
N LEU A 90 0.34 -8.62 8.59
CA LEU A 90 1.44 -8.80 7.64
C LEU A 90 2.05 -10.21 7.62
N THR A 91 1.92 -10.95 8.72
CA THR A 91 2.43 -12.33 8.80
C THR A 91 1.40 -13.34 8.32
N ARG A 92 0.11 -13.09 8.52
CA ARG A 92 -0.95 -14.06 8.25
C ARG A 92 -1.79 -13.79 7.01
N TYR A 93 -1.97 -12.53 6.60
CA TYR A 93 -2.94 -12.18 5.56
C TYR A 93 -2.33 -11.33 4.44
N ALA A 94 -1.78 -10.18 4.78
CA ALA A 94 -1.38 -9.16 3.82
C ALA A 94 0.10 -9.25 3.46
N GLY A 95 0.43 -9.05 2.18
CA GLY A 95 1.82 -8.86 1.75
C GLY A 95 2.37 -7.47 2.13
N ALA A 96 1.48 -6.48 2.20
CA ALA A 96 1.77 -5.13 2.65
C ALA A 96 0.51 -4.45 3.21
N VAL A 97 0.71 -3.53 4.15
CA VAL A 97 -0.31 -2.60 4.63
C VAL A 97 0.20 -1.19 4.36
N GLU A 98 -0.58 -0.35 3.70
CA GLU A 98 -0.16 0.96 3.20
C GLU A 98 -1.09 2.05 3.72
N TRP A 99 -0.52 3.02 4.43
CA TRP A 99 -1.19 4.21 4.89
C TRP A 99 -0.95 5.35 3.90
N CYS A 100 -2.03 5.78 3.26
CA CYS A 100 -2.04 6.80 2.23
C CYS A 100 -3.07 7.87 2.60
N ASP A 101 -2.60 9.02 3.06
CA ASP A 101 -3.41 10.15 3.53
C ASP A 101 -4.48 9.70 4.54
N ALA A 102 -5.76 9.85 4.21
CA ALA A 102 -6.90 9.47 5.04
C ALA A 102 -7.36 8.00 4.82
N SER A 103 -6.53 7.14 4.23
CA SER A 103 -6.89 5.76 3.89
C SER A 103 -5.81 4.76 4.27
N LEU A 104 -6.23 3.58 4.72
CA LEU A 104 -5.38 2.43 4.98
C LEU A 104 -5.76 1.31 4.05
N HIS A 105 -4.78 0.76 3.34
CA HIS A 105 -4.95 -0.31 2.37
C HIS A 105 -4.19 -1.56 2.82
N ALA A 106 -4.89 -2.65 3.06
CA ALA A 106 -4.27 -3.97 3.26
C ALA A 106 -4.33 -4.75 1.94
N ARG A 107 -3.14 -5.14 1.43
CA ARG A 107 -2.98 -5.84 0.15
C ARG A 107 -2.76 -7.33 0.39
N VAL A 108 -3.75 -8.13 0.05
CA VAL A 108 -3.77 -9.58 0.23
C VAL A 108 -3.53 -10.26 -1.11
N ASN A 109 -2.43 -11.01 -1.21
CA ASN A 109 -2.16 -11.83 -2.38
C ASN A 109 -2.89 -13.17 -2.23
N THR A 110 -3.88 -13.42 -3.08
CA THR A 110 -4.75 -14.60 -2.96
C THR A 110 -4.02 -15.91 -3.21
N TRP A 111 -2.79 -15.89 -3.76
CA TRP A 111 -1.94 -17.07 -3.87
C TRP A 111 -1.28 -17.48 -2.55
N ALA A 112 -1.17 -16.55 -1.60
CA ALA A 112 -0.59 -16.80 -0.28
C ALA A 112 -1.66 -16.97 0.82
N GLY A 113 -2.86 -16.40 0.62
CA GLY A 113 -3.99 -16.52 1.53
C GLY A 113 -5.12 -15.56 1.14
N THR A 114 -6.31 -15.74 1.71
CA THR A 114 -7.48 -14.86 1.51
C THR A 114 -7.83 -14.15 2.81
N ILE A 115 -8.61 -13.06 2.72
CA ILE A 115 -9.08 -12.33 3.90
C ILE A 115 -9.86 -13.23 4.87
N ASP A 116 -10.65 -14.16 4.33
CA ASP A 116 -11.57 -15.04 5.04
C ASP A 116 -11.03 -16.48 5.25
N GLY A 117 -9.78 -16.74 4.87
CA GLY A 117 -9.20 -18.10 4.87
C GLY A 117 -8.89 -18.68 6.26
N ASP A 118 -9.22 -17.97 7.34
CA ASP A 118 -9.02 -18.43 8.70
C ASP A 118 -10.31 -18.97 9.34
N SER A 119 -10.19 -19.57 10.54
CA SER A 119 -11.34 -20.09 11.28
C SER A 119 -12.33 -19.02 11.77
N THR A 120 -12.02 -17.74 11.58
CA THR A 120 -12.90 -16.61 11.96
C THR A 120 -13.68 -16.06 10.78
N GLY A 121 -13.49 -16.60 9.57
CA GLY A 121 -14.17 -16.14 8.36
C GLY A 121 -13.84 -14.68 7.99
N GLY A 122 -12.69 -14.16 8.44
CA GLY A 122 -12.22 -12.79 8.16
C GLY A 122 -12.47 -11.77 9.28
N GLU A 123 -13.18 -12.13 10.34
CA GLU A 123 -13.41 -11.27 11.52
C GLU A 123 -12.10 -10.83 12.17
N ARG A 124 -11.12 -11.74 12.28
CA ARG A 124 -9.79 -11.42 12.82
C ARG A 124 -9.04 -10.44 11.92
N PHE A 125 -9.13 -10.58 10.61
CA PHE A 125 -8.51 -9.63 9.67
C PHE A 125 -9.14 -8.24 9.81
N LEU A 126 -10.48 -8.15 9.74
CA LEU A 126 -11.19 -6.87 9.75
C LEU A 126 -11.01 -6.12 11.07
N SER A 127 -11.11 -6.81 12.21
CA SER A 127 -10.88 -6.21 13.54
C SER A 127 -9.45 -5.67 13.71
N ASN A 128 -8.43 -6.39 13.21
CA ASN A 128 -7.06 -5.88 13.27
C ASN A 128 -6.85 -4.71 12.31
N LEU A 129 -7.48 -4.71 11.14
CA LEU A 129 -7.43 -3.58 10.21
C LEU A 129 -8.03 -2.30 10.83
N GLU A 130 -9.15 -2.41 11.55
CA GLU A 130 -9.74 -1.30 12.31
C GLU A 130 -8.84 -0.80 13.43
N ILE A 131 -8.20 -1.71 14.18
CA ILE A 131 -7.25 -1.33 15.23
C ILE A 131 -6.12 -0.51 14.62
N VAL A 132 -5.55 -0.97 13.50
CA VAL A 132 -4.48 -0.25 12.81
C VAL A 132 -4.96 1.11 12.35
N ALA A 133 -6.09 1.20 11.66
CA ALA A 133 -6.63 2.45 11.14
C ALA A 133 -6.89 3.48 12.25
N ARG A 134 -7.55 3.06 13.33
CA ARG A 134 -7.83 3.93 14.48
C ARG A 134 -6.56 4.44 15.13
N ARG A 135 -5.59 3.56 15.40
CA ARG A 135 -4.33 3.94 16.09
C ARG A 135 -3.42 4.78 15.22
N LEU A 136 -3.37 4.56 13.90
CA LEU A 136 -2.69 5.45 12.98
C LEU A 136 -3.35 6.84 12.93
N GLY A 137 -4.68 6.89 13.01
CA GLY A 137 -5.40 8.16 13.18
C GLY A 137 -5.02 8.88 14.48
N ASP A 138 -4.94 8.15 15.60
CA ASP A 138 -4.48 8.72 16.86
C ASP A 138 -3.04 9.27 16.77
N ILE A 139 -2.14 8.60 16.04
CA ILE A 139 -0.79 9.11 15.75
C ILE A 139 -0.86 10.40 14.92
N ALA A 140 -1.67 10.44 13.85
CA ALA A 140 -1.79 11.59 12.97
C ALA A 140 -2.31 12.85 13.67
N GLN A 141 -3.27 12.65 14.58
CA GLN A 141 -3.92 13.67 15.39
C GLN A 141 -3.12 14.04 16.65
N GLY A 142 -1.97 13.40 16.90
CA GLY A 142 -1.16 13.66 18.10
C GLY A 142 -1.81 13.19 19.41
N ARG A 143 -2.78 12.27 19.34
CA ARG A 143 -3.43 11.62 20.48
C ARG A 143 -2.67 10.38 20.99
N SER A 144 -1.64 9.95 20.26
CA SER A 144 -0.78 8.81 20.62
C SER A 144 0.27 9.18 21.67
N GLN A 145 0.78 8.17 22.39
CA GLN A 145 1.91 8.31 23.32
C GLN A 145 3.19 8.79 22.64
N ALA A 146 3.35 8.51 21.35
CA ALA A 146 4.48 8.97 20.54
C ALA A 146 3.98 9.73 19.31
N THR A 147 4.53 10.92 19.10
CA THR A 147 4.19 11.77 17.95
C THR A 147 5.01 11.37 16.73
N ALA A 148 4.36 11.10 15.60
CA ALA A 148 5.04 10.99 14.32
C ALA A 148 5.20 12.39 13.70
N ASN A 149 6.42 12.73 13.28
CA ASN A 149 6.62 13.91 12.45
C ASN A 149 6.20 13.63 11.00
N LEU A 150 4.98 14.07 10.67
CA LEU A 150 4.39 13.93 9.33
C LEU A 150 4.64 15.15 8.41
N SER A 151 5.45 16.13 8.81
CA SER A 151 5.76 17.30 7.96
C SER A 151 6.70 17.00 6.80
N THR A 152 7.33 15.83 6.82
CA THR A 152 8.18 15.36 5.72
C THR A 152 7.31 15.02 4.50
N PRO A 153 7.81 15.24 3.26
CA PRO A 153 7.03 14.95 2.06
C PRO A 153 6.54 13.50 2.01
N ALA A 154 5.25 13.33 1.70
CA ALA A 154 4.59 12.04 1.51
C ALA A 154 5.06 11.38 0.21
N ILE A 155 6.18 10.65 0.29
CA ILE A 155 6.77 9.90 -0.82
C ILE A 155 6.92 8.45 -0.37
N GLY A 156 6.07 7.58 -0.90
CA GLY A 156 6.07 6.16 -0.56
C GLY A 156 5.41 5.30 -1.64
N PRO A 157 4.70 4.23 -1.25
CA PRO A 157 4.13 3.27 -2.21
C PRO A 157 3.15 3.89 -3.22
N THR A 158 2.27 4.80 -2.81
CA THR A 158 1.28 5.39 -3.73
C THR A 158 1.92 6.36 -4.69
N TRP A 159 2.83 7.21 -4.22
CA TRP A 159 3.62 8.10 -5.07
C TRP A 159 4.36 7.33 -6.16
N PHE A 160 5.00 6.21 -5.79
CA PHE A 160 5.70 5.36 -6.76
C PHE A 160 4.74 4.79 -7.80
N ARG A 161 3.60 4.23 -7.39
CA ARG A 161 2.61 3.68 -8.33
C ARG A 161 2.08 4.72 -9.30
N ASN A 162 1.74 5.92 -8.81
CA ASN A 162 1.26 7.01 -9.66
C ASN A 162 2.33 7.42 -10.66
N ARG A 163 3.60 7.47 -10.26
CA ARG A 163 4.70 7.86 -11.13
C ARG A 163 5.12 6.76 -12.10
N ALA A 164 5.02 5.49 -11.70
CA ALA A 164 5.21 4.33 -12.58
C ALA A 164 4.12 4.27 -13.66
N MET A 165 2.86 4.56 -13.30
CA MET A 165 1.77 4.66 -14.28
C MET A 165 1.99 5.81 -15.26
N VAL A 166 2.40 6.99 -14.81
CA VAL A 166 2.74 8.13 -15.69
C VAL A 166 3.94 7.82 -16.59
N GLY A 167 4.97 7.17 -16.06
CA GLY A 167 6.14 6.74 -16.83
C GLY A 167 5.78 5.70 -17.91
N GLY A 168 4.92 4.74 -17.59
CA GLY A 168 4.38 3.77 -18.54
C GLY A 168 3.48 4.42 -19.62
N LEU A 169 2.71 5.44 -19.26
CA LEU A 169 1.90 6.21 -20.20
C LEU A 169 2.80 7.00 -21.17
N LEU A 170 3.87 7.61 -20.67
CA LEU A 170 4.83 8.38 -21.48
C LEU A 170 5.65 7.49 -22.42
N THR A 171 6.11 6.32 -21.98
CA THR A 171 6.80 5.36 -22.86
C THR A 171 5.86 4.76 -23.90
N GLY A 172 4.59 4.52 -23.55
CA GLY A 172 3.55 4.11 -24.52
C GLY A 172 3.30 5.17 -25.60
N PHE A 173 3.21 6.45 -25.21
CA PHE A 173 3.04 7.57 -26.14
C PHE A 173 4.27 7.77 -27.04
N LEU A 174 5.48 7.76 -26.49
CA LEU A 174 6.72 7.89 -27.26
C LEU A 174 6.94 6.71 -28.22
N GLY A 175 6.61 5.49 -27.78
CA GLY A 175 6.66 4.29 -28.61
C GLY A 175 5.70 4.37 -29.80
N ALA A 176 4.45 4.78 -29.56
CA ALA A 176 3.46 4.98 -30.63
C ALA A 176 3.87 6.10 -31.59
N PHE A 177 4.43 7.20 -31.07
CA PHE A 177 4.87 8.34 -31.87
C PHE A 177 6.07 8.01 -32.76
N LEU A 178 7.07 7.27 -32.25
CA LEU A 178 8.20 6.79 -33.04
C LEU A 178 7.78 5.77 -34.11
N LEU A 179 6.82 4.90 -33.81
CA LEU A 179 6.24 3.97 -34.78
C LEU A 179 5.52 4.70 -35.92
N LEU A 180 4.76 5.75 -35.59
CA LEU A 180 4.10 6.61 -36.57
C LEU A 180 5.12 7.34 -37.47
N PHE A 181 6.19 7.87 -36.88
CA PHE A 181 7.27 8.50 -37.65
C PHE A 181 8.02 7.49 -38.54
N ALA A 182 8.26 6.27 -38.08
CA ALA A 182 8.86 5.22 -38.89
C ALA A 182 7.96 4.82 -40.07
N ILE A 183 6.66 4.64 -39.83
CA ILE A 183 5.68 4.31 -40.88
C ILE A 183 5.58 5.45 -41.90
N VAL A 184 5.44 6.70 -41.47
CA VAL A 184 5.36 7.87 -42.36
C VAL A 184 6.68 8.08 -43.12
N GLY A 185 7.82 7.91 -42.46
CA GLY A 185 9.16 8.00 -43.07
C GLY A 185 9.39 6.92 -44.14
N LEU A 186 9.04 5.66 -43.87
CA LEU A 186 9.09 4.59 -44.87
C LEU A 186 8.14 4.86 -46.04
N SER A 187 6.96 5.41 -45.77
CA SER A 187 5.96 5.74 -46.80
C SER A 187 6.46 6.84 -47.75
N ALA A 188 7.16 7.85 -47.21
CA ALA A 188 7.73 8.95 -47.98
C ALA A 188 8.91 8.47 -48.85
N LEU A 189 9.81 7.65 -48.30
CA LEU A 189 10.93 7.07 -49.04
C LEU A 189 10.46 6.20 -50.21
N ARG A 190 9.38 5.41 -50.02
CA ARG A 190 8.81 4.54 -51.06
C ARG A 190 8.13 5.30 -52.21
N ARG A 191 7.69 6.56 -51.98
CA ARG A 191 7.15 7.44 -53.02
C ARG A 191 8.22 8.16 -53.83
N MET A 192 9.43 8.30 -53.30
CA MET A 192 10.56 8.94 -53.99
C MET A 192 11.35 7.95 -54.88
N SER A 193 11.12 6.65 -54.72
CA SER A 193 11.75 5.57 -55.50
C SER A 193 10.93 5.12 -56.72
N HIS A 194 9.84 5.82 -57.04
CA HIS A 194 9.02 5.65 -58.24
C HIS A 194 9.01 6.96 -59.03
#